data_AF-A0A7V4LDE7-F1
#
_entry.id   AF-A0A7V4LDE7-F1
#
_cell.length_a   1.000
_cell.length_b   1.000
_cell.length_c   1.000
_cell.angle_alpha   90.00
_cell.angle_beta   90.00
_cell.angle_gamma   90.00
#
_symmetry.space_group_name_H-M   'P 1'
#
loop_
_entity.id
_entity.type
_entity.pdbx_description
1 polymer ?
#
loop_
_entity_poly.entity_id
_entity_poly.type
_entity_poly.pdbx_seq_one_letter_code
_entity_poly.pdbx_strand_id
1 'polypeptide(L)'
;MDHKVFISYANADAQIALRVCEALEARGIKCWIAPRDILPGMIFTEALIEAIEATPIFLLILSQNANQSQYVFQEVKRAFEGKTTIVALRVDEVLPSRSLDFFIGHYHWVDAFTPPLEKHLELLAQTIRALLQKLSGGKEAKGVPRSRPAPPPPPPSPPPATTETPGTAAASPREPRPVPPSPTAPPVPRKGFPLWLIPVALLGVMVLAAGGIYYLGGEKKVPPLADILDGAGGKRQGTKPAAPPPPDAQAQAAKFQEHLQKAQDLAKNKEYAQAIEEFTLALAVKPNDEEALYGLGSAHLSLDQNDQAIAQFNKLLEINPNHASGFVSRGLAFRKKNDLDRAIADYTRALAINPRYVNAYYVRGYAYNMKGLYDQAIADFNKLLEIAPDDLDAIFSRGYAYGHKGLQDQAIADYTRVLVLDPKSAPAYNNRGNAYRRKGLYDQAIADLTKAIELNPNYAEAYNNRGFAYSLKKQYDRAIEDYTRAIAINPRYDLAYFNRGLEYRDLGDHDKAIQDYTKALEINPKFAAAYYNRAIAYYFKKQYHQAWEDVNKAQSLGVTPKESFLEKLRQASGRPK
;
A
#
# COMPACT_ATOMS: atom_id res chain seq x y z
N MET A 1 -39.87 10.86 3.64
CA MET A 1 -39.70 9.78 4.65
C MET A 1 -39.24 10.41 5.96
N ASP A 2 -39.43 9.78 7.12
CA ASP A 2 -39.02 10.32 8.45
C ASP A 2 -37.52 10.04 8.76
N HIS A 3 -36.64 10.18 7.77
CA HIS A 3 -35.19 10.01 7.96
C HIS A 3 -34.59 11.36 8.35
N LYS A 4 -33.70 11.36 9.35
CA LYS A 4 -33.10 12.57 9.92
C LYS A 4 -31.65 12.78 9.46
N VAL A 5 -31.01 11.74 8.94
CA VAL A 5 -29.66 11.75 8.38
C VAL A 5 -29.63 10.92 7.10
N PHE A 6 -29.04 11.47 6.03
CA PHE A 6 -28.62 10.67 4.87
C PHE A 6 -27.11 10.40 4.92
N ILE A 7 -26.68 9.19 4.56
CA ILE A 7 -25.27 8.75 4.59
C ILE A 7 -24.81 8.27 3.21
N SER A 8 -23.83 8.97 2.62
CA SER A 8 -23.19 8.55 1.37
C SER A 8 -21.78 8.01 1.59
N TYR A 9 -21.50 6.81 1.07
CA TYR A 9 -20.30 6.02 1.32
C TYR A 9 -19.69 5.46 0.01
N ALA A 10 -18.36 5.29 -0.09
CA ALA A 10 -17.78 4.57 -1.23
C ALA A 10 -18.00 3.06 -1.04
N ASN A 11 -18.14 2.27 -2.11
CA ASN A 11 -18.49 0.84 -1.98
C ASN A 11 -17.57 0.00 -1.07
N ALA A 12 -16.29 0.37 -0.91
CA ALA A 12 -15.38 -0.25 0.05
C ALA A 12 -15.75 0.01 1.53
N ASP A 13 -16.42 1.13 1.81
CA ASP A 13 -16.84 1.59 3.14
C ASP A 13 -18.26 1.11 3.52
N ALA A 14 -18.91 0.24 2.72
CA ALA A 14 -20.32 -0.11 2.87
C ALA A 14 -20.70 -0.69 4.25
N GLN A 15 -19.86 -1.57 4.80
CA GLN A 15 -20.05 -2.14 6.14
C GLN A 15 -19.88 -1.08 7.26
N ILE A 16 -19.09 -0.03 7.00
CA ILE A 16 -18.92 1.09 7.92
C ILE A 16 -20.18 1.94 7.94
N ALA A 17 -20.72 2.28 6.77
CA ALA A 17 -21.93 3.07 6.64
C ALA A 17 -23.17 2.39 7.23
N LEU A 18 -23.28 1.06 7.06
CA LEU A 18 -24.32 0.26 7.68
C LEU A 18 -24.24 0.33 9.22
N ARG A 19 -23.07 0.02 9.81
CA ARG A 19 -22.85 0.07 11.26
C ARG A 19 -23.04 1.46 11.86
N VAL A 20 -22.64 2.52 11.16
CA VAL A 20 -22.91 3.90 11.58
C VAL A 20 -24.41 4.20 11.56
N CYS A 21 -25.15 3.70 10.57
CA CYS A 21 -26.60 3.87 10.55
C CYS A 21 -27.28 3.07 11.68
N GLU A 22 -26.98 1.77 11.83
CA GLU A 22 -27.48 0.92 12.94
C GLU A 22 -27.25 1.59 14.32
N ALA A 23 -26.05 2.16 14.53
CA ALA A 23 -25.71 2.86 15.76
C ALA A 23 -26.47 4.18 15.99
N LEU A 24 -26.94 4.84 14.92
CA LEU A 24 -27.78 6.03 14.97
C LEU A 24 -29.26 5.68 15.17
N GLU A 25 -29.76 4.62 14.53
CA GLU A 25 -31.15 4.16 14.69
C GLU A 25 -31.40 3.65 16.11
N ALA A 26 -30.46 2.87 16.66
CA ALA A 26 -30.45 2.45 18.07
C ALA A 26 -30.42 3.64 19.06
N ARG A 27 -30.09 4.85 18.58
CA ARG A 27 -30.04 6.11 19.33
C ARG A 27 -31.21 7.06 19.00
N GLY A 28 -32.23 6.59 18.29
CA GLY A 28 -33.45 7.32 17.92
C GLY A 28 -33.31 8.23 16.69
N ILE A 29 -32.23 8.09 15.93
CA ILE A 29 -31.88 8.92 14.77
C ILE A 29 -32.02 8.04 13.52
N LYS A 30 -33.24 7.98 12.98
CA LYS A 30 -33.53 7.28 11.71
C LYS A 30 -32.62 7.77 10.59
N CYS A 31 -31.99 6.87 9.86
CA CYS A 31 -31.05 7.19 8.80
C CYS A 31 -31.37 6.44 7.51
N TRP A 32 -30.86 6.97 6.39
CA TRP A 32 -30.92 6.31 5.09
C TRP A 32 -29.54 6.36 4.44
N ILE A 33 -29.15 5.29 3.74
CA ILE A 33 -27.77 5.12 3.22
C ILE A 33 -27.79 4.80 1.72
N ALA A 34 -26.81 5.31 0.96
CA ALA A 34 -26.62 4.94 -0.44
C ALA A 34 -25.14 4.98 -0.90
N PRO A 35 -24.73 4.08 -1.82
CA PRO A 35 -23.36 4.01 -2.31
C PRO A 35 -23.02 5.16 -3.28
N ARG A 36 -21.77 5.62 -3.26
CA ARG A 36 -21.25 6.77 -4.02
C ARG A 36 -20.99 6.46 -5.49
N ASP A 37 -20.84 5.19 -5.86
CA ASP A 37 -20.52 4.74 -7.23
C ASP A 37 -21.59 5.13 -8.29
N ILE A 38 -22.69 5.76 -7.85
CA ILE A 38 -23.68 6.51 -8.64
C ILE A 38 -23.08 7.79 -9.28
N LEU A 39 -21.93 8.28 -8.80
CA LEU A 39 -21.27 9.51 -9.27
C LEU A 39 -19.91 9.15 -9.91
N PRO A 40 -19.87 9.07 -11.25
CA PRO A 40 -19.59 10.30 -11.99
C PRO A 40 -20.52 10.55 -13.20
N GLY A 41 -21.01 11.79 -13.32
CA GLY A 41 -21.55 12.32 -14.57
C GLY A 41 -23.05 12.14 -14.82
N MET A 42 -23.89 12.01 -13.78
CA MET A 42 -25.34 11.93 -13.95
C MET A 42 -26.12 12.95 -13.11
N ILE A 43 -27.26 13.36 -13.64
CA ILE A 43 -28.31 14.11 -12.95
C ILE A 43 -28.93 13.17 -11.90
N PHE A 44 -29.08 13.62 -10.65
CA PHE A 44 -29.80 12.85 -9.63
C PHE A 44 -31.24 12.58 -10.09
N THR A 45 -31.77 11.38 -9.86
CA THR A 45 -33.20 11.12 -10.09
C THR A 45 -34.04 11.99 -9.15
N GLU A 46 -35.21 12.46 -9.60
CA GLU A 46 -36.06 13.38 -8.81
C GLU A 46 -36.37 12.80 -7.42
N ALA A 47 -36.74 11.52 -7.34
CA ALA A 47 -36.95 10.82 -6.07
C ALA A 47 -35.71 10.75 -5.14
N LEU A 48 -34.49 10.82 -5.68
CA LEU A 48 -33.25 10.90 -4.90
C LEU A 48 -32.97 12.35 -4.43
N ILE A 49 -33.29 13.35 -5.25
CA ILE A 49 -33.27 14.77 -4.84
C ILE A 49 -34.28 14.97 -3.71
N GLU A 50 -35.53 14.59 -3.91
CA GLU A 50 -36.61 14.68 -2.91
C GLU A 50 -36.26 13.94 -1.62
N ALA A 51 -35.64 12.76 -1.70
CA ALA A 51 -35.19 12.03 -0.51
C ALA A 51 -34.09 12.79 0.26
N ILE A 52 -33.15 13.44 -0.43
CA ILE A 52 -32.07 14.22 0.20
C ILE A 52 -32.62 15.55 0.73
N GLU A 53 -33.47 16.25 0.00
CA GLU A 53 -34.12 17.50 0.43
C GLU A 53 -35.09 17.27 1.60
N ALA A 54 -35.68 16.08 1.72
CA ALA A 54 -36.45 15.67 2.89
C ALA A 54 -35.58 15.34 4.12
N THR A 55 -34.25 15.17 3.98
CA THR A 55 -33.34 14.96 5.12
C THR A 55 -32.65 16.25 5.56
N PRO A 56 -32.71 16.64 6.86
CA PRO A 56 -32.14 17.89 7.33
C PRO A 56 -30.60 17.89 7.43
N ILE A 57 -29.97 16.71 7.50
CA ILE A 57 -28.52 16.53 7.65
C ILE A 57 -27.99 15.52 6.63
N PHE A 58 -26.95 15.93 5.89
CA PHE A 58 -26.20 15.07 4.97
C PHE A 58 -24.85 14.71 5.61
N LEU A 59 -24.57 13.40 5.75
CA LEU A 59 -23.30 12.85 6.23
C LEU A 59 -22.54 12.17 5.07
N LEU A 60 -21.28 12.53 4.88
CA LEU A 60 -20.41 11.98 3.84
C LEU A 60 -19.30 11.14 4.48
N ILE A 61 -19.36 9.81 4.36
CA ILE A 61 -18.34 8.90 4.89
C ILE A 61 -17.22 8.73 3.87
N LEU A 62 -16.03 9.24 4.20
CA LEU A 62 -14.86 9.27 3.32
C LEU A 62 -13.74 8.40 3.87
N SER A 63 -13.35 7.37 3.11
CA SER A 63 -12.09 6.64 3.33
C SER A 63 -10.90 7.61 3.42
N GLN A 64 -9.82 7.19 4.10
CA GLN A 64 -8.73 8.10 4.52
C GLN A 64 -8.13 8.93 3.37
N ASN A 65 -8.03 8.36 2.17
CA ASN A 65 -7.49 9.07 0.99
C ASN A 65 -8.52 9.99 0.28
N ALA A 66 -9.82 9.79 0.48
CA ALA A 66 -10.86 10.61 -0.16
C ALA A 66 -11.06 11.98 0.52
N ASN A 67 -10.74 12.09 1.82
CA ASN A 67 -10.87 13.33 2.61
C ASN A 67 -10.00 14.49 2.12
N GLN A 68 -8.96 14.23 1.32
CA GLN A 68 -8.08 15.28 0.77
C GLN A 68 -8.58 15.84 -0.57
N SER A 69 -9.65 15.27 -1.16
CA SER A 69 -10.22 15.78 -2.41
C SER A 69 -11.12 17.01 -2.14
N GLN A 70 -10.47 18.17 -2.06
CA GLN A 70 -11.14 19.48 -1.94
C GLN A 70 -12.18 19.70 -3.07
N TYR A 71 -11.97 19.12 -4.25
CA TYR A 71 -12.92 19.09 -5.35
C TYR A 71 -14.24 18.40 -4.98
N VAL A 72 -14.19 17.18 -4.41
CA VAL A 72 -15.40 16.42 -4.04
C VAL A 72 -16.19 17.13 -2.95
N PHE A 73 -15.51 17.72 -1.96
CA PHE A 73 -16.19 18.52 -0.94
C PHE A 73 -16.87 19.75 -1.53
N GLN A 74 -16.20 20.48 -2.44
CA GLN A 74 -16.77 21.67 -3.08
C GLN A 74 -17.95 21.32 -4.01
N GLU A 75 -17.90 20.25 -4.79
CA GLU A 75 -19.02 19.87 -5.67
C GLU A 75 -20.24 19.35 -4.89
N VAL A 76 -20.05 18.57 -3.81
CA VAL A 76 -21.17 18.20 -2.90
C VAL A 76 -21.73 19.43 -2.21
N LYS A 77 -20.87 20.34 -1.73
CA LYS A 77 -21.28 21.61 -1.14
C LYS A 77 -22.10 22.46 -2.11
N ARG A 78 -21.63 22.62 -3.35
CA ARG A 78 -22.25 23.38 -4.45
C ARG A 78 -23.59 22.80 -4.89
N ALA A 79 -23.74 21.47 -4.91
CA ALA A 79 -24.97 20.80 -5.34
C ALA A 79 -26.15 21.02 -4.37
N PHE A 80 -25.88 21.24 -3.08
CA PHE A 80 -26.91 21.36 -2.03
C PHE A 80 -26.79 22.65 -1.19
N GLU A 81 -26.03 23.64 -1.67
CA GLU A 81 -25.71 24.85 -0.88
C GLU A 81 -26.97 25.66 -0.55
N GLY A 82 -27.16 25.98 0.73
CA GLY A 82 -28.33 26.71 1.21
C GLY A 82 -29.63 25.90 1.34
N LYS A 83 -29.64 24.60 0.97
CA LYS A 83 -30.81 23.71 1.13
C LYS A 83 -30.71 22.77 2.33
N THR A 84 -29.58 22.07 2.48
CA THR A 84 -29.37 21.03 3.51
C THR A 84 -28.10 21.32 4.32
N THR A 85 -28.08 20.94 5.61
CA THR A 85 -26.84 21.05 6.41
C THR A 85 -25.91 19.89 6.09
N ILE A 86 -24.83 20.16 5.38
CA ILE A 86 -23.76 19.19 5.10
C ILE A 86 -22.78 19.15 6.28
N VAL A 87 -22.52 17.96 6.80
CA VAL A 87 -21.42 17.70 7.73
C VAL A 87 -20.49 16.65 7.11
N ALA A 88 -19.30 17.09 6.71
CA ALA A 88 -18.22 16.17 6.38
C ALA A 88 -17.50 15.76 7.68
N LEU A 89 -17.35 14.45 7.89
CA LEU A 89 -16.54 13.87 8.96
C LEU A 89 -15.61 12.82 8.34
N ARG A 90 -14.37 12.76 8.79
CA ARG A 90 -13.43 11.71 8.39
C ARG A 90 -13.83 10.39 9.03
N VAL A 91 -13.54 9.26 8.38
CA VAL A 91 -13.72 7.94 8.99
C VAL A 91 -12.95 7.83 10.31
N ASP A 92 -11.75 8.41 10.43
CA ASP A 92 -10.94 8.38 11.66
C ASP A 92 -11.37 9.40 12.74
N GLU A 93 -12.28 10.35 12.44
CA GLU A 93 -12.94 11.20 13.42
C GLU A 93 -14.15 10.51 14.07
N VAL A 94 -14.80 9.59 13.34
CA VAL A 94 -15.92 8.77 13.84
C VAL A 94 -15.43 7.45 14.45
N LEU A 95 -14.40 6.85 13.85
CA LEU A 95 -13.86 5.51 14.14
C LEU A 95 -12.32 5.59 14.18
N PRO A 96 -11.70 6.01 15.30
CA PRO A 96 -10.24 6.17 15.38
C PRO A 96 -9.52 4.87 14.97
N SER A 97 -8.57 4.99 14.05
CA SER A 97 -8.19 3.91 13.10
C SER A 97 -7.98 2.52 13.67
N ARG A 98 -7.28 2.38 14.82
CA ARG A 98 -7.04 1.07 15.47
C ARG A 98 -8.32 0.32 15.85
N SER A 99 -9.43 1.03 16.08
CA SER A 99 -10.73 0.42 16.34
C SER A 99 -11.29 -0.29 15.10
N LEU A 100 -11.00 0.22 13.90
CA LEU A 100 -11.58 -0.27 12.65
C LEU A 100 -10.97 -1.61 12.24
N ASP A 101 -9.64 -1.72 12.30
CA ASP A 101 -8.89 -2.96 12.03
C ASP A 101 -9.32 -4.07 13.01
N PHE A 102 -9.53 -3.72 14.29
CA PHE A 102 -9.94 -4.66 15.34
C PHE A 102 -11.39 -5.14 15.17
N PHE A 103 -12.34 -4.26 14.81
CA PHE A 103 -13.77 -4.61 14.63
C PHE A 103 -14.10 -5.41 13.35
N ILE A 104 -13.09 -5.74 12.57
CA ILE A 104 -13.13 -6.66 11.42
C ILE A 104 -12.44 -8.00 11.79
N GLY A 105 -11.73 -8.07 12.93
CA GLY A 105 -10.67 -9.05 13.20
C GLY A 105 -10.93 -10.22 14.15
N HIS A 106 -12.07 -10.30 14.85
CA HIS A 106 -12.51 -11.27 15.90
C HIS A 106 -12.51 -10.74 17.36
N TYR A 107 -13.10 -11.53 18.26
CA TYR A 107 -13.39 -11.23 19.68
C TYR A 107 -12.19 -11.45 20.63
N HIS A 108 -12.30 -10.80 21.81
CA HIS A 108 -11.54 -10.96 23.07
C HIS A 108 -10.16 -10.29 23.23
N TRP A 109 -10.17 -9.21 24.03
CA TRP A 109 -9.15 -8.71 24.98
C TRP A 109 -7.72 -8.35 24.48
N VAL A 110 -7.12 -7.22 24.88
CA VAL A 110 -7.59 -5.94 25.47
C VAL A 110 -6.47 -4.92 25.14
N ASP A 111 -6.79 -3.65 24.91
CA ASP A 111 -5.77 -2.58 25.02
C ASP A 111 -6.38 -1.31 25.63
N ALA A 112 -5.71 -0.73 26.62
CA ALA A 112 -6.38 0.04 27.70
C ALA A 112 -6.45 1.57 27.48
N PHE A 113 -6.04 2.08 26.31
CA PHE A 113 -5.75 3.51 26.11
C PHE A 113 -6.49 4.22 24.97
N THR A 114 -7.44 3.55 24.30
CA THR A 114 -8.40 4.21 23.39
C THR A 114 -9.79 4.30 24.05
N PRO A 115 -10.49 5.46 23.98
CA PRO A 115 -11.86 5.53 24.47
C PRO A 115 -12.76 4.55 23.67
N PRO A 116 -13.72 3.86 24.31
CA PRO A 116 -14.56 2.88 23.62
C PRO A 116 -15.25 3.46 22.37
N LEU A 117 -15.43 2.61 21.36
CA LEU A 117 -16.15 2.94 20.12
C LEU A 117 -17.51 3.60 20.39
N GLU A 118 -18.25 3.08 21.38
CA GLU A 118 -19.54 3.60 21.81
C GLU A 118 -19.51 5.07 22.24
N LYS A 119 -18.38 5.55 22.80
CA LYS A 119 -18.22 6.94 23.24
C LYS A 119 -18.08 7.89 22.05
N HIS A 120 -17.44 7.45 20.96
CA HIS A 120 -17.33 8.21 19.72
C HIS A 120 -18.67 8.24 18.97
N LEU A 121 -19.37 7.09 18.92
CA LEU A 121 -20.72 7.00 18.34
C LEU A 121 -21.76 7.81 19.12
N GLU A 122 -21.66 7.87 20.46
CA GLU A 122 -22.54 8.72 21.26
C GLU A 122 -22.21 10.21 21.07
N LEU A 123 -20.94 10.59 20.95
CA LEU A 123 -20.56 11.97 20.62
C LEU A 123 -21.10 12.39 19.24
N LEU A 124 -21.00 11.52 18.23
CA LEU A 124 -21.62 11.73 16.92
C LEU A 124 -23.15 11.91 17.03
N ALA A 125 -23.83 11.03 17.77
CA ALA A 125 -25.28 11.14 17.97
C ALA A 125 -25.68 12.42 18.72
N GLN A 126 -24.90 12.85 19.72
CA GLN A 126 -25.09 14.13 20.41
C GLN A 126 -24.89 15.32 19.49
N THR A 127 -23.84 15.32 18.64
CA THR A 127 -23.61 16.36 17.63
C THR A 127 -24.77 16.44 16.64
N ILE A 128 -25.27 15.30 16.14
CA ILE A 128 -26.43 15.25 15.23
C ILE A 128 -27.70 15.76 15.94
N ARG A 129 -27.97 15.35 17.20
CA ARG A 129 -29.10 15.87 17.98
C ARG A 129 -29.03 17.40 18.17
N ALA A 130 -27.86 17.94 18.48
CA ALA A 130 -27.65 19.38 18.64
C ALA A 130 -27.84 20.16 17.32
N LEU A 131 -27.45 19.59 16.19
CA LEU A 131 -27.71 20.15 14.85
C LEU A 131 -29.21 20.11 14.51
N LEU A 132 -29.90 18.99 14.77
CA LEU A 132 -31.34 18.87 14.58
C LEU A 132 -32.12 19.88 15.44
N GLN A 133 -31.71 20.09 16.69
CA GLN A 133 -32.32 21.10 17.59
C GLN A 133 -32.12 22.54 17.08
N LYS A 134 -30.93 22.87 16.54
CA LYS A 134 -30.70 24.18 15.89
C LYS A 134 -31.58 24.36 14.65
N LEU A 135 -31.76 23.30 13.85
CA LEU A 135 -32.58 23.31 12.64
C LEU A 135 -34.09 23.39 12.93
N SER A 136 -34.56 22.84 14.06
CA SER A 136 -35.94 23.05 14.51
C SER A 136 -36.16 24.44 15.11
N GLY A 137 -35.22 24.94 15.91
CA GLY A 137 -35.29 26.27 16.54
C GLY A 137 -35.31 27.44 15.53
N GLY A 138 -34.77 27.24 14.33
CA GLY A 138 -34.77 28.24 13.26
C GLY A 138 -36.14 28.52 12.60
N LYS A 139 -37.24 27.87 13.02
CA LYS A 139 -38.57 28.04 12.41
C LYS A 139 -39.49 29.04 13.10
N GLU A 140 -39.20 29.48 14.33
CA GLU A 140 -40.02 30.46 15.07
C GLU A 140 -39.50 31.90 14.97
N ALA A 141 -39.56 32.51 13.78
CA ALA A 141 -39.34 33.96 13.60
C ALA A 141 -39.90 34.54 12.28
N LYS A 142 -41.22 34.56 12.10
CA LYS A 142 -41.89 35.40 11.07
C LYS A 142 -43.03 36.20 11.70
N GLY A 143 -42.70 37.37 12.25
CA GLY A 143 -43.62 38.19 13.05
C GLY A 143 -43.27 39.68 13.11
N VAL A 144 -43.30 40.37 11.97
CA VAL A 144 -43.29 41.85 11.84
C VAL A 144 -41.98 42.55 12.36
N PRO A 145 -41.80 43.90 12.37
CA PRO A 145 -40.76 44.48 11.49
C PRO A 145 -39.58 45.22 12.19
N ARG A 146 -38.63 45.65 11.36
CA ARG A 146 -37.33 46.27 11.70
C ARG A 146 -37.42 47.63 12.42
N SER A 147 -36.41 47.90 13.26
CA SER A 147 -35.87 49.24 13.54
C SER A 147 -34.32 49.23 13.50
N ARG A 148 -33.66 50.39 13.54
CA ARG A 148 -32.18 50.55 13.38
C ARG A 148 -31.44 50.62 14.73
N PRO A 149 -30.11 50.37 14.78
CA PRO A 149 -29.35 50.20 16.02
C PRO A 149 -28.94 51.52 16.71
N ALA A 150 -28.56 51.42 17.98
CA ALA A 150 -27.99 52.47 18.82
C ALA A 150 -26.78 51.93 19.65
N PRO A 151 -25.85 52.78 20.14
CA PRO A 151 -24.53 52.37 20.65
C PRO A 151 -24.48 52.00 22.16
N PRO A 152 -23.40 51.33 22.63
CA PRO A 152 -23.22 50.89 24.02
C PRO A 152 -22.70 51.99 24.97
N PRO A 153 -23.10 51.97 26.26
CA PRO A 153 -22.17 51.69 27.38
C PRO A 153 -22.91 51.03 28.59
N PRO A 154 -22.38 51.01 29.85
CA PRO A 154 -21.02 50.80 30.38
C PRO A 154 -20.93 49.52 31.27
N PRO A 155 -19.77 49.19 31.91
CA PRO A 155 -19.61 48.04 32.81
C PRO A 155 -19.77 48.45 34.32
N PRO A 156 -19.38 47.66 35.35
CA PRO A 156 -20.34 46.92 36.19
C PRO A 156 -20.29 47.23 37.72
N SER A 157 -21.24 46.68 38.48
CA SER A 157 -21.35 46.79 39.96
C SER A 157 -21.88 45.50 40.64
N PRO A 158 -21.73 45.32 41.97
CA PRO A 158 -21.62 43.98 42.61
C PRO A 158 -22.93 43.40 43.23
N PRO A 159 -22.91 42.13 43.70
CA PRO A 159 -24.09 41.42 44.22
C PRO A 159 -24.27 41.47 45.75
N PRO A 160 -25.52 41.38 46.21
CA PRO A 160 -25.93 40.76 47.49
C PRO A 160 -26.89 39.56 47.25
N ALA A 161 -27.39 38.83 48.25
CA ALA A 161 -26.82 38.29 49.49
C ALA A 161 -27.86 37.29 50.09
N THR A 162 -27.35 36.20 50.66
CA THR A 162 -28.02 35.07 51.36
C THR A 162 -29.28 35.31 52.21
N THR A 163 -30.26 34.40 52.09
CA THR A 163 -31.08 33.80 53.18
C THR A 163 -31.45 32.36 52.74
N GLU A 164 -30.91 31.29 53.32
CA GLU A 164 -31.24 30.61 54.61
C GLU A 164 -32.47 29.66 54.57
N THR A 165 -32.44 28.60 55.41
CA THR A 165 -33.21 27.34 55.31
C THR A 165 -34.17 27.10 56.49
N PRO A 166 -35.16 26.19 56.37
CA PRO A 166 -35.01 24.81 56.93
C PRO A 166 -35.77 23.72 56.12
N GLY A 167 -35.69 22.40 56.39
CA GLY A 167 -34.79 21.65 57.29
C GLY A 167 -35.43 20.45 58.05
N THR A 168 -35.24 19.20 57.58
CA THR A 168 -35.45 17.90 58.29
C THR A 168 -34.63 16.80 57.56
N ALA A 169 -33.67 16.10 58.17
CA ALA A 169 -33.76 14.90 59.03
C ALA A 169 -34.29 13.63 58.29
N ALA A 170 -33.62 12.46 58.25
CA ALA A 170 -32.31 11.97 58.73
C ALA A 170 -31.89 10.72 57.86
N ALA A 171 -30.88 9.85 58.08
CA ALA A 171 -29.94 9.56 59.19
C ALA A 171 -28.60 8.92 58.67
N SER A 172 -28.02 7.91 59.35
CA SER A 172 -26.76 7.17 59.02
C SER A 172 -26.74 5.79 59.74
N PRO A 173 -25.65 4.97 59.81
CA PRO A 173 -24.34 4.93 59.10
C PRO A 173 -23.86 3.52 58.64
N ARG A 174 -22.72 3.42 57.93
CA ARG A 174 -21.64 2.40 58.14
C ARG A 174 -20.37 2.66 57.28
N GLU A 175 -19.20 2.37 57.84
CA GLU A 175 -17.83 2.42 57.24
C GLU A 175 -17.20 1.00 57.39
N PRO A 176 -16.12 0.58 56.66
CA PRO A 176 -14.75 1.13 56.84
C PRO A 176 -13.76 1.14 55.62
N ARG A 177 -12.85 2.13 55.62
CA ARG A 177 -11.35 2.14 55.45
C ARG A 177 -10.55 0.93 54.90
N PRO A 178 -9.22 1.07 54.57
CA PRO A 178 -8.44 2.22 54.00
C PRO A 178 -7.29 1.85 53.01
N VAL A 179 -6.79 2.79 52.18
CA VAL A 179 -5.42 2.76 51.57
C VAL A 179 -4.89 4.21 51.37
N PRO A 180 -3.57 4.53 51.54
CA PRO A 180 -3.01 5.90 51.46
C PRO A 180 -2.15 6.15 50.18
N PRO A 181 -1.12 7.04 50.09
CA PRO A 181 -1.22 8.21 49.20
C PRO A 181 -0.11 8.37 48.13
N SER A 182 -0.26 9.38 47.26
CA SER A 182 0.64 9.74 46.15
C SER A 182 1.97 10.41 46.59
N PRO A 183 3.08 10.21 45.85
CA PRO A 183 4.28 11.06 45.92
C PRO A 183 4.32 12.14 44.82
N THR A 184 4.94 13.28 45.15
CA THR A 184 5.07 14.50 44.33
C THR A 184 6.22 14.47 43.31
N ALA A 185 6.13 15.31 42.26
CA ALA A 185 7.21 15.55 41.30
C ALA A 185 8.18 16.68 41.73
N PRO A 186 9.48 16.62 41.38
CA PRO A 186 10.45 17.72 41.51
C PRO A 186 10.57 18.58 40.22
N PRO A 187 11.22 19.78 40.27
CA PRO A 187 10.96 20.87 39.32
C PRO A 187 11.98 21.09 38.18
N VAL A 188 11.58 21.92 37.21
CA VAL A 188 12.39 22.44 36.08
C VAL A 188 12.96 23.83 36.39
N PRO A 189 14.25 24.11 36.06
CA PRO A 189 14.75 25.48 35.89
C PRO A 189 14.70 25.94 34.42
N ARG A 190 14.14 27.13 34.16
CA ARG A 190 14.19 27.81 32.84
C ARG A 190 15.25 28.91 32.82
N LYS A 191 16.01 29.03 31.71
CA LYS A 191 16.64 30.23 31.10
C LYS A 191 17.59 29.76 29.98
N GLY A 192 17.56 30.24 28.74
CA GLY A 192 16.60 31.12 28.05
C GLY A 192 16.87 31.17 26.53
N PHE A 193 15.85 31.55 25.75
CA PHE A 193 15.97 31.96 24.33
C PHE A 193 16.56 33.40 24.24
N PRO A 194 16.99 33.98 23.08
CA PRO A 194 16.43 33.75 21.72
C PRO A 194 17.37 33.80 20.47
N LEU A 195 16.82 33.36 19.32
CA LEU A 195 16.95 33.85 17.90
C LEU A 195 18.35 34.26 17.33
N TRP A 196 18.72 33.98 16.06
CA TRP A 196 17.95 34.28 14.83
C TRP A 196 18.48 33.58 13.52
N LEU A 197 17.57 33.41 12.54
CA LEU A 197 17.73 33.30 11.06
C LEU A 197 18.49 32.15 10.32
N ILE A 198 18.26 32.17 9.00
CA ILE A 198 18.30 31.15 7.91
C ILE A 198 18.58 31.95 6.59
N PRO A 199 18.85 31.39 5.37
CA PRO A 199 19.66 30.25 4.87
C PRO A 199 20.86 30.72 3.99
N VAL A 200 21.54 29.77 3.32
CA VAL A 200 22.03 29.75 1.91
C VAL A 200 23.23 28.77 1.81
N ALA A 201 23.51 27.95 0.79
CA ALA A 201 22.79 27.23 -0.29
C ALA A 201 23.73 27.09 -1.51
N LEU A 202 23.68 25.90 -2.16
CA LEU A 202 24.14 25.56 -3.52
C LEU A 202 25.64 25.28 -3.84
N LEU A 203 25.78 24.41 -4.86
CA LEU A 203 26.98 23.87 -5.55
C LEU A 203 27.79 22.83 -4.74
N GLY A 204 28.11 21.62 -5.23
CA GLY A 204 27.95 20.98 -6.56
C GLY A 204 29.32 20.51 -7.11
N VAL A 205 29.47 19.42 -7.88
CA VAL A 205 28.51 18.43 -8.39
C VAL A 205 29.28 17.16 -8.88
N MET A 206 28.73 15.94 -8.72
CA MET A 206 29.14 14.66 -9.39
C MET A 206 30.59 14.12 -9.13
N VAL A 207 30.97 12.84 -9.36
CA VAL A 207 30.25 11.64 -9.86
C VAL A 207 30.75 10.31 -9.24
N LEU A 208 29.87 9.30 -9.29
CA LEU A 208 29.93 7.84 -9.12
C LEU A 208 31.26 7.03 -8.97
N ALA A 209 31.13 5.99 -8.11
CA ALA A 209 31.50 4.56 -8.32
C ALA A 209 32.88 3.97 -7.92
N ALA A 210 32.78 2.71 -7.44
CA ALA A 210 33.73 1.59 -7.50
C ALA A 210 35.11 1.69 -6.80
N GLY A 211 35.12 1.32 -5.51
CA GLY A 211 36.08 0.43 -4.84
C GLY A 211 37.57 0.39 -5.27
N GLY A 212 38.44 0.79 -4.35
CA GLY A 212 39.88 0.53 -4.38
C GLY A 212 40.59 1.10 -3.15
N ILE A 213 41.43 0.31 -2.50
CA ILE A 213 42.30 0.77 -1.40
C ILE A 213 43.47 1.56 -2.01
N TYR A 214 43.71 2.78 -1.54
CA TYR A 214 45.08 3.28 -1.33
C TYR A 214 45.08 4.45 -0.33
N TYR A 215 45.80 4.28 0.78
CA TYR A 215 46.02 5.31 1.79
C TYR A 215 47.50 5.71 1.75
N LEU A 216 47.82 6.99 1.48
CA LEU A 216 49.20 7.47 1.43
C LEU A 216 49.33 8.86 2.07
N GLY A 217 50.04 8.89 3.21
CA GLY A 217 50.81 10.03 3.72
C GLY A 217 50.05 11.27 4.22
N GLY A 218 50.32 11.67 5.47
CA GLY A 218 49.94 13.00 5.97
C GLY A 218 49.70 13.06 7.48
N GLU A 219 50.75 13.28 8.28
CA GLU A 219 50.58 13.48 9.72
C GLU A 219 49.83 14.79 10.06
N LYS A 220 48.99 14.75 11.09
CA LYS A 220 48.93 15.80 12.12
C LYS A 220 48.38 15.25 13.44
N LYS A 221 49.13 15.46 14.52
CA LYS A 221 48.85 14.88 15.86
C LYS A 221 47.87 15.75 16.64
N VAL A 222 46.90 15.12 17.30
CA VAL A 222 46.15 15.67 18.45
C VAL A 222 45.99 14.53 19.48
N PRO A 223 46.44 14.69 20.74
CA PRO A 223 46.38 13.62 21.74
C PRO A 223 45.02 13.58 22.49
N PRO A 224 44.38 12.40 22.62
CA PRO A 224 43.14 12.25 23.38
C PRO A 224 43.39 11.91 24.86
N LEU A 225 43.29 12.93 25.72
CA LEU A 225 42.73 12.90 27.08
C LEU A 225 42.80 11.55 27.86
N ALA A 226 43.99 11.12 28.28
CA ALA A 226 44.19 9.97 29.16
C ALA A 226 44.77 10.35 30.55
N ASP A 227 45.49 11.47 30.65
CA ASP A 227 46.30 11.84 31.83
C ASP A 227 45.53 12.50 32.99
N ILE A 228 44.20 12.29 33.07
CA ILE A 228 43.38 12.76 34.20
C ILE A 228 42.41 11.64 34.64
N LEU A 229 42.96 10.59 35.26
CA LEU A 229 42.34 9.78 36.34
C LEU A 229 43.27 8.62 36.76
N ASP A 230 44.50 8.91 37.17
CA ASP A 230 45.36 7.92 37.85
C ASP A 230 45.67 8.39 39.28
N GLY A 231 45.19 7.64 40.26
CA GLY A 231 45.02 8.14 41.64
C GLY A 231 44.54 7.12 42.66
N ALA A 232 44.60 5.82 42.35
CA ALA A 232 44.31 4.73 43.29
C ALA A 232 45.20 3.51 42.98
N GLY A 233 46.25 3.31 43.78
CA GLY A 233 47.30 2.34 43.46
C GLY A 233 46.84 0.88 43.50
N GLY A 234 46.84 0.21 42.35
CA GLY A 234 46.61 -1.23 42.22
C GLY A 234 47.61 -1.86 41.24
N LYS A 235 48.56 -2.67 41.74
CA LYS A 235 49.58 -3.33 40.92
C LYS A 235 48.96 -4.32 39.91
N ARG A 236 48.77 -3.89 38.66
CA ARG A 236 48.59 -4.81 37.52
C ARG A 236 49.97 -5.20 36.98
N GLN A 237 50.23 -6.50 36.90
CA GLN A 237 51.43 -7.03 36.25
C GLN A 237 51.35 -6.75 34.75
N GLY A 238 52.42 -6.23 34.16
CA GLY A 238 52.48 -5.99 32.72
C GLY A 238 52.44 -7.31 31.96
N THR A 239 51.38 -7.53 31.17
CA THR A 239 51.32 -8.67 30.25
C THR A 239 52.37 -8.47 29.17
N LYS A 240 53.41 -9.33 29.20
CA LYS A 240 54.42 -9.47 28.14
C LYS A 240 53.72 -9.52 26.77
N PRO A 241 54.22 -8.83 25.73
CA PRO A 241 53.64 -8.96 24.39
C PRO A 241 53.60 -10.44 24.02
N ALA A 242 52.45 -10.89 23.50
CA ALA A 242 52.25 -12.29 23.16
C ALA A 242 53.36 -12.74 22.19
N ALA A 243 53.92 -13.93 22.44
CA ALA A 243 54.85 -14.52 21.49
C ALA A 243 54.13 -14.67 20.14
N PRO A 244 54.82 -14.42 19.01
CA PRO A 244 54.21 -14.60 17.70
C PRO A 244 53.68 -16.04 17.58
N PRO A 245 52.51 -16.26 16.97
CA PRO A 245 51.90 -17.58 16.86
C PRO A 245 52.86 -18.55 16.16
N PRO A 246 52.82 -19.86 16.46
CA PRO A 246 53.77 -20.82 15.91
C PRO A 246 53.77 -20.81 14.37
N PRO A 247 54.91 -21.13 13.71
CA PRO A 247 55.05 -21.00 12.25
C PRO A 247 53.93 -21.65 11.44
N ASP A 248 53.43 -22.82 11.87
CA ASP A 248 52.34 -23.53 11.20
C ASP A 248 51.02 -22.73 11.21
N ALA A 249 50.73 -22.03 12.31
CA ALA A 249 49.57 -21.16 12.42
C ALA A 249 49.72 -19.87 11.58
N GLN A 250 50.95 -19.37 11.41
CA GLN A 250 51.24 -18.28 10.46
C GLN A 250 51.06 -18.74 9.01
N ALA A 251 51.55 -19.92 8.65
CA ALA A 251 51.40 -20.52 7.32
C ALA A 251 49.93 -20.80 6.98
N GLN A 252 49.16 -21.34 7.94
CA GLN A 252 47.70 -21.51 7.79
C GLN A 252 46.98 -20.17 7.64
N ALA A 253 47.33 -19.15 8.44
CA ALA A 253 46.75 -17.81 8.30
C ALA A 253 47.05 -17.17 6.94
N ALA A 254 48.28 -17.31 6.42
CA ALA A 254 48.66 -16.83 5.10
C ALA A 254 47.88 -17.56 3.99
N LYS A 255 47.85 -18.90 4.01
CA LYS A 255 47.10 -19.71 3.04
C LYS A 255 45.60 -19.42 3.04
N PHE A 256 45.02 -19.16 4.21
CA PHE A 256 43.64 -18.71 4.32
C PHE A 256 43.41 -17.40 3.56
N GLN A 257 44.29 -16.40 3.76
CA GLN A 257 44.15 -15.09 3.11
C GLN A 257 44.37 -15.17 1.59
N GLU A 258 45.28 -16.03 1.13
CA GLU A 258 45.51 -16.32 -0.29
C GLU A 258 44.23 -16.84 -0.97
N HIS A 259 43.62 -17.89 -0.42
CA HIS A 259 42.37 -18.45 -0.93
C HIS A 259 41.20 -17.45 -0.84
N LEU A 260 41.07 -16.70 0.27
CA LEU A 260 40.02 -15.70 0.43
C LEU A 260 40.12 -14.57 -0.62
N GLN A 261 41.30 -13.96 -0.76
CA GLN A 261 41.53 -12.88 -1.74
C GLN A 261 41.26 -13.37 -3.16
N LYS A 262 41.79 -14.54 -3.53
CA LYS A 262 41.58 -15.14 -4.86
C LYS A 262 40.10 -15.43 -5.13
N ALA A 263 39.36 -15.95 -4.14
CA ALA A 263 37.92 -16.16 -4.26
C ALA A 263 37.13 -14.87 -4.47
N GLN A 264 37.52 -13.78 -3.79
CA GLN A 264 36.90 -12.46 -3.94
C GLN A 264 37.16 -11.85 -5.33
N ASP A 265 38.39 -11.94 -5.85
CA ASP A 265 38.70 -11.44 -7.19
C ASP A 265 37.99 -12.25 -8.29
N LEU A 266 37.90 -13.58 -8.16
CA LEU A 266 37.09 -14.42 -9.04
C LEU A 266 35.60 -14.07 -8.97
N ALA A 267 35.05 -13.85 -7.76
CA ALA A 267 33.65 -13.45 -7.60
C ALA A 267 33.36 -12.06 -8.21
N LYS A 268 34.33 -11.13 -8.12
CA LYS A 268 34.29 -9.79 -8.74
C LYS A 268 34.33 -9.86 -10.27
N ASN A 269 35.10 -10.81 -10.84
CA ASN A 269 35.10 -11.14 -12.26
C ASN A 269 33.85 -11.91 -12.72
N LYS A 270 32.99 -12.35 -11.78
CA LYS A 270 31.82 -13.23 -12.00
C LYS A 270 32.17 -14.68 -12.34
N GLU A 271 33.38 -15.10 -12.03
CA GLU A 271 33.91 -16.47 -12.21
C GLU A 271 33.44 -17.37 -11.04
N TYR A 272 32.14 -17.34 -10.74
CA TYR A 272 31.56 -17.83 -9.49
C TYR A 272 31.83 -19.31 -9.20
N ALA A 273 31.98 -20.15 -10.22
CA ALA A 273 32.32 -21.56 -10.04
C ALA A 273 33.71 -21.76 -9.42
N GLN A 274 34.72 -21.02 -9.90
CA GLN A 274 36.07 -21.04 -9.34
C GLN A 274 36.11 -20.30 -7.99
N ALA A 275 35.32 -19.25 -7.82
CA ALA A 275 35.18 -18.58 -6.52
C ALA A 275 34.62 -19.53 -5.44
N ILE A 276 33.66 -20.40 -5.78
CA ILE A 276 33.14 -21.44 -4.89
C ILE A 276 34.24 -22.41 -4.44
N GLU A 277 35.12 -22.84 -5.35
CA GLU A 277 36.26 -23.71 -5.02
C GLU A 277 37.23 -23.01 -4.05
N GLU A 278 37.64 -21.77 -4.34
CA GLU A 278 38.58 -21.02 -3.51
C GLU A 278 37.99 -20.62 -2.14
N PHE A 279 36.72 -20.20 -2.07
CA PHE A 279 36.05 -20.00 -0.77
C PHE A 279 35.94 -21.31 0.03
N THR A 280 35.74 -22.45 -0.64
CA THR A 280 35.72 -23.76 0.03
C THR A 280 37.11 -24.13 0.57
N LEU A 281 38.19 -23.81 -0.15
CA LEU A 281 39.57 -23.99 0.31
C LEU A 281 39.92 -23.06 1.48
N ALA A 282 39.44 -21.80 1.48
CA ALA A 282 39.56 -20.90 2.62
C ALA A 282 38.82 -21.45 3.86
N LEU A 283 37.59 -21.92 3.69
CA LEU A 283 36.78 -22.52 4.77
C LEU A 283 37.34 -23.86 5.27
N ALA A 284 38.09 -24.61 4.45
CA ALA A 284 38.82 -25.79 4.92
C ALA A 284 39.94 -25.44 5.91
N VAL A 285 40.47 -24.21 5.88
CA VAL A 285 41.46 -23.69 6.85
C VAL A 285 40.78 -22.99 8.04
N LYS A 286 39.71 -22.22 7.79
CA LYS A 286 38.89 -21.58 8.83
C LYS A 286 37.40 -21.86 8.63
N PRO A 287 36.84 -22.93 9.21
CA PRO A 287 35.45 -23.34 8.93
C PRO A 287 34.37 -22.31 9.26
N ASN A 288 34.62 -21.39 10.18
CA ASN A 288 33.63 -20.44 10.72
C ASN A 288 33.98 -18.98 10.40
N ASP A 289 34.70 -18.72 9.31
CA ASP A 289 35.01 -17.36 8.87
C ASP A 289 33.80 -16.71 8.18
N GLU A 290 33.34 -15.57 8.71
CA GLU A 290 32.11 -14.90 8.25
C GLU A 290 32.21 -14.41 6.80
N GLU A 291 33.36 -13.89 6.40
CA GLU A 291 33.56 -13.30 5.07
C GLU A 291 33.62 -14.38 4.00
N ALA A 292 34.31 -15.49 4.27
CA ALA A 292 34.35 -16.64 3.39
C ALA A 292 32.98 -17.36 3.30
N LEU A 293 32.22 -17.47 4.40
CA LEU A 293 30.85 -18.03 4.37
C LEU A 293 29.88 -17.16 3.58
N TYR A 294 29.93 -15.83 3.78
CA TYR A 294 29.09 -14.89 3.03
C TYR A 294 29.45 -14.87 1.53
N GLY A 295 30.74 -14.93 1.21
CA GLY A 295 31.25 -15.04 -0.16
C GLY A 295 30.77 -16.31 -0.86
N LEU A 296 30.97 -17.48 -0.23
CA LEU A 296 30.52 -18.78 -0.77
C LEU A 296 29.00 -18.81 -1.00
N GLY A 297 28.21 -18.38 0.00
CA GLY A 297 26.75 -18.31 -0.13
C GLY A 297 26.30 -17.37 -1.26
N SER A 298 27.00 -16.25 -1.44
CA SER A 298 26.71 -15.29 -2.51
C SER A 298 27.07 -15.83 -3.90
N ALA A 299 28.20 -16.54 -4.03
CA ALA A 299 28.59 -17.17 -5.28
C ALA A 299 27.62 -18.30 -5.70
N HIS A 300 27.17 -19.14 -4.75
CA HIS A 300 26.09 -20.10 -4.99
C HIS A 300 24.78 -19.41 -5.42
N LEU A 301 24.39 -18.31 -4.76
CA LEU A 301 23.18 -17.54 -5.09
C LEU A 301 23.22 -16.94 -6.50
N SER A 302 24.42 -16.56 -6.97
CA SER A 302 24.66 -16.08 -8.35
C SER A 302 24.58 -17.19 -9.41
N LEU A 303 24.74 -18.46 -9.04
CA LEU A 303 24.58 -19.63 -9.92
C LEU A 303 23.21 -20.33 -9.78
N ASP A 304 22.24 -19.69 -9.12
CA ASP A 304 20.92 -20.27 -8.78
C ASP A 304 20.98 -21.56 -7.93
N GLN A 305 22.13 -21.81 -7.28
CA GLN A 305 22.37 -22.91 -6.34
C GLN A 305 21.79 -22.55 -4.95
N ASN A 306 20.48 -22.30 -4.94
CA ASN A 306 19.76 -21.64 -3.85
C ASN A 306 19.82 -22.41 -2.52
N ASP A 307 19.82 -23.74 -2.54
CA ASP A 307 19.91 -24.54 -1.31
C ASP A 307 21.34 -24.57 -0.72
N GLN A 308 22.38 -24.62 -1.56
CA GLN A 308 23.76 -24.42 -1.12
C GLN A 308 23.94 -23.02 -0.52
N ALA A 309 23.38 -21.98 -1.17
CA ALA A 309 23.41 -20.61 -0.66
C ALA A 309 22.74 -20.49 0.72
N ILE A 310 21.53 -21.04 0.89
CA ILE A 310 20.81 -21.07 2.17
C ILE A 310 21.62 -21.80 3.24
N ALA A 311 22.29 -22.91 2.91
CA ALA A 311 23.13 -23.64 3.87
C ALA A 311 24.30 -22.79 4.40
N GLN A 312 25.02 -22.07 3.55
CA GLN A 312 26.11 -21.19 4.01
C GLN A 312 25.60 -19.99 4.80
N PHE A 313 24.49 -19.37 4.36
CA PHE A 313 23.90 -18.27 5.10
C PHE A 313 23.29 -18.69 6.45
N ASN A 314 22.79 -19.92 6.59
CA ASN A 314 22.39 -20.45 7.90
C ASN A 314 23.58 -20.47 8.85
N LYS A 315 24.70 -21.09 8.44
CA LYS A 315 25.92 -21.19 9.26
C LYS A 315 26.50 -19.80 9.60
N LEU A 316 26.51 -18.88 8.63
CA LEU A 316 26.89 -17.48 8.87
C LEU A 316 26.04 -16.80 9.94
N LEU A 317 24.72 -17.03 9.92
CA LEU A 317 23.76 -16.40 10.83
C LEU A 317 23.67 -17.10 12.20
N GLU A 318 24.14 -18.34 12.30
CA GLU A 318 24.42 -19.03 13.58
C GLU A 318 25.67 -18.44 14.26
N ILE A 319 26.71 -18.08 13.48
CA ILE A 319 27.93 -17.43 13.98
C ILE A 319 27.68 -15.97 14.33
N ASN A 320 27.02 -15.22 13.44
CA ASN A 320 26.69 -13.81 13.64
C ASN A 320 25.18 -13.54 13.39
N PRO A 321 24.34 -13.65 14.44
CA PRO A 321 22.91 -13.32 14.39
C PRO A 321 22.58 -11.85 14.08
N ASN A 322 23.58 -10.98 13.92
CA ASN A 322 23.46 -9.56 13.56
C ASN A 322 24.05 -9.26 12.15
N HIS A 323 24.37 -10.27 11.33
CA HIS A 323 24.89 -10.05 9.98
C HIS A 323 23.76 -9.70 8.98
N ALA A 324 23.34 -8.42 8.95
CA ALA A 324 22.15 -7.96 8.22
C ALA A 324 22.14 -8.30 6.71
N SER A 325 23.28 -8.22 6.03
CA SER A 325 23.42 -8.62 4.62
C SER A 325 23.27 -10.14 4.42
N GLY A 326 23.64 -10.95 5.41
CA GLY A 326 23.44 -12.40 5.40
C GLY A 326 21.95 -12.77 5.39
N PHE A 327 21.14 -12.06 6.19
CA PHE A 327 19.69 -12.17 6.14
C PHE A 327 19.13 -11.74 4.78
N VAL A 328 19.59 -10.62 4.20
CA VAL A 328 19.13 -10.21 2.85
C VAL A 328 19.46 -11.25 1.78
N SER A 329 20.69 -11.77 1.75
CA SER A 329 21.09 -12.77 0.75
C SER A 329 20.39 -14.12 0.94
N ARG A 330 20.11 -14.54 2.18
CA ARG A 330 19.28 -15.73 2.46
C ARG A 330 17.82 -15.53 2.07
N GLY A 331 17.25 -14.36 2.36
CA GLY A 331 15.91 -13.99 1.94
C GLY A 331 15.76 -13.95 0.41
N LEU A 332 16.80 -13.51 -0.30
CA LEU A 332 16.84 -13.56 -1.77
C LEU A 332 16.85 -15.00 -2.31
N ALA A 333 17.57 -15.93 -1.67
CA ALA A 333 17.55 -17.35 -2.01
C ALA A 333 16.16 -17.98 -1.76
N PHE A 334 15.51 -17.68 -0.61
CA PHE A 334 14.13 -18.09 -0.35
C PHE A 334 13.16 -17.52 -1.39
N ARG A 335 13.29 -16.24 -1.76
CA ARG A 335 12.46 -15.60 -2.80
C ARG A 335 12.65 -16.26 -4.17
N LYS A 336 13.87 -16.65 -4.55
CA LYS A 336 14.14 -17.43 -5.78
C LYS A 336 13.46 -18.81 -5.76
N LYS A 337 13.34 -19.44 -4.59
CA LYS A 337 12.54 -20.67 -4.38
C LYS A 337 11.03 -20.42 -4.21
N ASN A 338 10.55 -19.20 -4.45
CA ASN A 338 9.17 -18.74 -4.22
C ASN A 338 8.67 -18.88 -2.77
N ASP A 339 9.58 -19.02 -1.80
CA ASP A 339 9.27 -18.99 -0.37
C ASP A 339 9.27 -17.54 0.12
N LEU A 340 8.18 -16.85 -0.19
CA LEU A 340 8.03 -15.42 0.06
C LEU A 340 7.92 -15.11 1.57
N ASP A 341 7.44 -16.05 2.38
CA ASP A 341 7.28 -15.84 3.83
C ASP A 341 8.60 -15.93 4.59
N ARG A 342 9.47 -16.91 4.30
CA ARG A 342 10.83 -16.91 4.87
C ARG A 342 11.67 -15.75 4.33
N ALA A 343 11.48 -15.36 3.08
CA ALA A 343 12.11 -14.16 2.53
C ALA A 343 11.72 -12.89 3.30
N ILE A 344 10.41 -12.64 3.50
CA ILE A 344 9.90 -11.48 4.24
C ILE A 344 10.37 -11.48 5.70
N ALA A 345 10.44 -12.64 6.36
CA ALA A 345 10.96 -12.77 7.71
C ALA A 345 12.44 -12.37 7.80
N ASP A 346 13.28 -12.88 6.89
CA ASP A 346 14.70 -12.55 6.84
C ASP A 346 14.94 -11.06 6.55
N TYR A 347 14.26 -10.48 5.55
CA TYR A 347 14.39 -9.04 5.28
C TYR A 347 13.92 -8.17 6.47
N THR A 348 12.90 -8.62 7.20
CA THR A 348 12.44 -7.95 8.42
C THR A 348 13.49 -8.00 9.53
N ARG A 349 14.19 -9.13 9.69
CA ARG A 349 15.32 -9.24 10.63
C ARG A 349 16.51 -8.37 10.19
N ALA A 350 16.81 -8.29 8.89
CA ALA A 350 17.84 -7.39 8.35
C ALA A 350 17.54 -5.91 8.67
N LEU A 351 16.27 -5.48 8.51
CA LEU A 351 15.84 -4.12 8.83
C LEU A 351 15.78 -3.83 10.33
N ALA A 352 15.51 -4.84 11.17
CA ALA A 352 15.61 -4.71 12.63
C ALA A 352 17.07 -4.52 13.11
N ILE A 353 18.05 -5.03 12.36
CA ILE A 353 19.48 -4.83 12.63
C ILE A 353 19.97 -3.49 12.04
N ASN A 354 19.58 -3.17 10.80
CA ASN A 354 19.94 -1.92 10.12
C ASN A 354 18.69 -1.23 9.55
N PRO A 355 18.06 -0.32 10.32
CA PRO A 355 16.88 0.44 9.89
C PRO A 355 17.08 1.42 8.72
N ARG A 356 18.31 1.54 8.17
CA ARG A 356 18.60 2.36 6.98
C ARG A 356 19.03 1.52 5.77
N TYR A 357 18.82 0.21 5.80
CA TYR A 357 19.22 -0.69 4.71
C TYR A 357 18.26 -0.61 3.51
N VAL A 358 18.50 0.37 2.63
CA VAL A 358 17.74 0.67 1.40
C VAL A 358 17.35 -0.60 0.61
N ASN A 359 18.33 -1.48 0.35
CA ASN A 359 18.09 -2.74 -0.38
C ASN A 359 17.10 -3.67 0.35
N ALA A 360 17.22 -3.81 1.68
CA ALA A 360 16.31 -4.65 2.46
C ALA A 360 14.85 -4.16 2.42
N TYR A 361 14.62 -2.84 2.38
CA TYR A 361 13.29 -2.28 2.09
C TYR A 361 12.82 -2.64 0.68
N TYR A 362 13.68 -2.51 -0.35
CA TYR A 362 13.32 -2.82 -1.73
C TYR A 362 12.86 -4.28 -1.89
N VAL A 363 13.69 -5.24 -1.45
CA VAL A 363 13.40 -6.67 -1.67
C VAL A 363 12.23 -7.17 -0.82
N ARG A 364 11.95 -6.55 0.33
CA ARG A 364 10.77 -6.84 1.13
C ARG A 364 9.50 -6.23 0.52
N GLY A 365 9.54 -4.98 0.08
CA GLY A 365 8.44 -4.35 -0.67
C GLY A 365 8.12 -5.11 -1.96
N TYR A 366 9.14 -5.60 -2.68
CA TYR A 366 8.98 -6.45 -3.85
C TYR A 366 8.35 -7.81 -3.50
N ALA A 367 8.76 -8.46 -2.41
CA ALA A 367 8.14 -9.70 -1.95
C ALA A 367 6.68 -9.50 -1.49
N TYR A 368 6.37 -8.35 -0.86
CA TYR A 368 4.99 -7.97 -0.55
C TYR A 368 4.16 -7.76 -1.83
N ASN A 369 4.69 -7.09 -2.86
CA ASN A 369 4.05 -7.00 -4.18
C ASN A 369 3.78 -8.39 -4.78
N MET A 370 4.73 -9.33 -4.72
CA MET A 370 4.54 -10.71 -5.18
C MET A 370 3.42 -11.46 -4.41
N LYS A 371 3.21 -11.16 -3.12
CA LYS A 371 2.10 -11.69 -2.31
C LYS A 371 0.77 -10.93 -2.48
N GLY A 372 0.73 -9.85 -3.27
CA GLY A 372 -0.43 -8.95 -3.36
C GLY A 372 -0.68 -8.09 -2.11
N LEU A 373 0.32 -7.98 -1.23
CA LEU A 373 0.29 -7.22 0.02
C LEU A 373 0.71 -5.76 -0.23
N TYR A 374 -0.05 -5.08 -1.08
CA TYR A 374 0.34 -3.80 -1.68
C TYR A 374 0.53 -2.66 -0.66
N ASP A 375 -0.17 -2.65 0.48
CA ASP A 375 0.01 -1.61 1.50
C ASP A 375 1.36 -1.73 2.22
N GLN A 376 1.77 -2.96 2.57
CA GLN A 376 3.08 -3.23 3.12
C GLN A 376 4.18 -2.90 2.09
N ALA A 377 3.95 -3.20 0.81
CA ALA A 377 4.85 -2.81 -0.27
C ALA A 377 5.01 -1.28 -0.39
N ILE A 378 3.90 -0.52 -0.40
CA ILE A 378 3.91 0.94 -0.44
C ILE A 378 4.63 1.53 0.79
N ALA A 379 4.43 0.96 1.98
CA ALA A 379 5.12 1.39 3.19
C ALA A 379 6.64 1.21 3.12
N ASP A 380 7.11 0.07 2.60
CA ASP A 380 8.54 -0.19 2.42
C ASP A 380 9.16 0.70 1.34
N PHE A 381 8.49 0.88 0.19
CA PHE A 381 9.00 1.80 -0.85
C PHE A 381 8.98 3.26 -0.39
N ASN A 382 8.02 3.68 0.44
CA ASN A 382 8.05 5.01 1.07
C ASN A 382 9.29 5.18 1.97
N LYS A 383 9.58 4.20 2.83
CA LYS A 383 10.77 4.21 3.70
C LYS A 383 12.09 4.16 2.94
N LEU A 384 12.12 3.48 1.79
CA LEU A 384 13.24 3.53 0.86
C LEU A 384 13.43 4.93 0.28
N LEU A 385 12.35 5.53 -0.25
CA LEU A 385 12.37 6.84 -0.92
C LEU A 385 12.56 8.02 0.05
N GLU A 386 12.40 7.82 1.36
CA GLU A 386 12.89 8.74 2.40
C GLU A 386 14.42 8.78 2.50
N ILE A 387 15.12 7.71 2.09
CA ILE A 387 16.59 7.56 2.19
C ILE A 387 17.28 7.80 0.84
N ALA A 388 16.69 7.27 -0.25
CA ALA A 388 17.19 7.40 -1.61
C ALA A 388 16.05 7.91 -2.52
N PRO A 389 15.80 9.23 -2.58
CA PRO A 389 14.58 9.75 -3.17
C PRO A 389 14.36 9.40 -4.64
N ASP A 390 15.41 9.34 -5.46
CA ASP A 390 15.34 9.12 -6.91
C ASP A 390 15.62 7.66 -7.33
N ASP A 391 15.41 6.70 -6.41
CA ASP A 391 15.51 5.27 -6.70
C ASP A 391 14.42 4.83 -7.69
N LEU A 392 14.80 4.62 -8.95
CA LEU A 392 13.90 4.29 -10.06
C LEU A 392 13.07 3.03 -9.80
N ASP A 393 13.70 1.97 -9.30
CA ASP A 393 13.07 0.67 -9.10
C ASP A 393 12.03 0.74 -7.98
N ALA A 394 12.30 1.50 -6.92
CA ALA A 394 11.35 1.74 -5.83
C ALA A 394 10.19 2.64 -6.26
N ILE A 395 10.42 3.73 -7.02
CA ILE A 395 9.34 4.56 -7.57
C ILE A 395 8.45 3.72 -8.48
N PHE A 396 9.04 2.95 -9.40
CA PHE A 396 8.31 2.07 -10.32
C PHE A 396 7.49 1.01 -9.58
N SER A 397 8.10 0.34 -8.59
CA SER A 397 7.45 -0.73 -7.82
C SER A 397 6.36 -0.23 -6.88
N ARG A 398 6.46 1.04 -6.42
CA ARG A 398 5.39 1.73 -5.70
C ARG A 398 4.25 2.13 -6.62
N GLY A 399 4.56 2.64 -7.82
CA GLY A 399 3.57 2.91 -8.89
C GLY A 399 2.78 1.66 -9.29
N TYR A 400 3.43 0.49 -9.32
CA TYR A 400 2.79 -0.81 -9.53
C TYR A 400 1.81 -1.15 -8.41
N ALA A 401 2.24 -1.03 -7.15
CA ALA A 401 1.40 -1.27 -5.98
C ALA A 401 0.17 -0.33 -5.93
N TYR A 402 0.37 0.96 -6.21
CA TYR A 402 -0.72 1.93 -6.35
C TYR A 402 -1.71 1.56 -7.46
N GLY A 403 -1.21 1.18 -8.64
CA GLY A 403 -2.04 0.78 -9.77
C GLY A 403 -2.92 -0.44 -9.46
N HIS A 404 -2.38 -1.41 -8.71
CA HIS A 404 -3.10 -2.58 -8.22
C HIS A 404 -4.10 -2.25 -7.10
N LYS A 405 -3.80 -1.28 -6.22
CA LYS A 405 -4.75 -0.73 -5.22
C LYS A 405 -5.88 0.13 -5.80
N GLY A 406 -5.93 0.34 -7.12
CA GLY A 406 -6.90 1.25 -7.74
C GLY A 406 -6.50 2.73 -7.67
N LEU A 407 -5.36 3.06 -7.03
CA LEU A 407 -4.85 4.40 -6.78
C LEU A 407 -4.13 4.95 -8.02
N GLN A 408 -4.87 5.10 -9.12
CA GLN A 408 -4.29 5.36 -10.45
C GLN A 408 -3.57 6.71 -10.53
N ASP A 409 -3.97 7.74 -9.79
CA ASP A 409 -3.30 9.05 -9.82
C ASP A 409 -1.92 9.00 -9.17
N GLN A 410 -1.78 8.29 -8.05
CA GLN A 410 -0.48 8.02 -7.43
C GLN A 410 0.42 7.18 -8.35
N ALA A 411 -0.15 6.18 -9.03
CA ALA A 411 0.56 5.38 -10.02
C ALA A 411 1.05 6.22 -11.21
N ILE A 412 0.18 7.09 -11.76
CA ILE A 412 0.53 8.00 -12.86
C ILE A 412 1.62 8.99 -12.44
N ALA A 413 1.58 9.50 -11.21
CA ALA A 413 2.62 10.37 -10.66
C ALA A 413 3.98 9.65 -10.55
N ASP A 414 4.01 8.44 -9.98
CA ASP A 414 5.23 7.64 -9.84
C ASP A 414 5.83 7.26 -11.21
N TYR A 415 5.04 6.73 -12.14
CA TYR A 415 5.53 6.43 -13.49
C TYR A 415 5.95 7.69 -14.27
N THR A 416 5.31 8.84 -14.04
CA THR A 416 5.76 10.11 -14.63
C THR A 416 7.11 10.54 -14.07
N ARG A 417 7.37 10.32 -12.77
CA ARG A 417 8.68 10.59 -12.17
C ARG A 417 9.76 9.64 -12.70
N VAL A 418 9.44 8.34 -12.88
CA VAL A 418 10.32 7.39 -13.58
C VAL A 418 10.64 7.90 -14.99
N LEU A 419 9.65 8.40 -15.74
CA LEU A 419 9.85 8.89 -17.11
C LEU A 419 10.55 10.27 -17.22
N VAL A 420 10.65 11.03 -16.13
CA VAL A 420 11.50 12.23 -16.04
C VAL A 420 12.97 11.86 -15.83
N LEU A 421 13.22 10.79 -15.06
CA LEU A 421 14.56 10.31 -14.71
C LEU A 421 15.15 9.34 -15.76
N ASP A 422 14.32 8.46 -16.34
CA ASP A 422 14.60 7.64 -17.51
C ASP A 422 13.49 7.79 -18.59
N PRO A 423 13.67 8.73 -19.52
CA PRO A 423 12.76 8.92 -20.67
C PRO A 423 12.73 7.76 -21.68
N LYS A 424 13.52 6.69 -21.50
CA LYS A 424 13.54 5.49 -22.35
C LYS A 424 12.89 4.27 -21.72
N SER A 425 12.32 4.40 -20.51
CA SER A 425 11.64 3.30 -19.82
C SER A 425 10.32 2.90 -20.50
N ALA A 426 10.40 2.02 -21.50
CA ALA A 426 9.23 1.39 -22.13
C ALA A 426 8.25 0.75 -21.11
N PRO A 427 8.72 0.08 -20.02
CA PRO A 427 7.83 -0.41 -18.97
C PRO A 427 7.06 0.69 -18.24
N ALA A 428 7.67 1.86 -17.98
CA ALA A 428 6.98 2.96 -17.31
C ALA A 428 5.92 3.61 -18.22
N TYR A 429 6.22 3.80 -19.52
CA TYR A 429 5.22 4.19 -20.50
C TYR A 429 4.04 3.19 -20.57
N ASN A 430 4.32 1.89 -20.67
CA ASN A 430 3.26 0.87 -20.73
C ASN A 430 2.36 0.88 -19.48
N ASN A 431 2.95 0.96 -18.28
CA ASN A 431 2.17 0.94 -17.05
C ASN A 431 1.44 2.27 -16.78
N ARG A 432 2.02 3.42 -17.13
CA ARG A 432 1.32 4.72 -17.07
C ARG A 432 0.15 4.77 -18.06
N GLY A 433 0.35 4.27 -19.27
CA GLY A 433 -0.72 4.12 -20.25
C GLY A 433 -1.85 3.21 -19.78
N ASN A 434 -1.53 2.09 -19.11
CA ASN A 434 -2.55 1.22 -18.49
C ASN A 434 -3.30 1.92 -17.33
N ALA A 435 -2.62 2.74 -16.53
CA ALA A 435 -3.26 3.55 -15.48
C ALA A 435 -4.17 4.65 -16.07
N TYR A 436 -3.74 5.35 -17.13
CA TYR A 436 -4.60 6.27 -17.89
C TYR A 436 -5.84 5.56 -18.46
N ARG A 437 -5.66 4.37 -19.05
CA ARG A 437 -6.76 3.54 -19.56
C ARG A 437 -7.76 3.16 -18.45
N ARG A 438 -7.27 2.83 -17.25
CA ARG A 438 -8.11 2.57 -16.07
C ARG A 438 -8.85 3.82 -15.56
N LYS A 439 -8.35 5.03 -15.83
CA LYS A 439 -9.05 6.30 -15.59
C LYS A 439 -10.02 6.73 -16.71
N GLY A 440 -10.16 5.95 -17.79
CA GLY A 440 -10.93 6.34 -18.98
C GLY A 440 -10.22 7.33 -19.91
N LEU A 441 -8.95 7.66 -19.63
CA LEU A 441 -8.15 8.66 -20.35
C LEU A 441 -7.48 8.01 -21.58
N TYR A 442 -8.30 7.48 -22.49
CA TYR A 442 -7.86 6.55 -23.53
C TYR A 442 -6.85 7.14 -24.53
N ASP A 443 -6.92 8.43 -24.87
CA ASP A 443 -5.95 9.04 -25.80
C ASP A 443 -4.56 9.21 -25.17
N GLN A 444 -4.51 9.55 -23.87
CA GLN A 444 -3.25 9.56 -23.11
C GLN A 444 -2.68 8.13 -22.98
N ALA A 445 -3.54 7.14 -22.79
CA ALA A 445 -3.15 5.73 -22.80
C ALA A 445 -2.54 5.31 -24.15
N ILE A 446 -3.22 5.61 -25.27
CA ILE A 446 -2.76 5.26 -26.63
C ILE A 446 -1.43 5.95 -26.96
N ALA A 447 -1.24 7.21 -26.53
CA ALA A 447 0.03 7.92 -26.71
C ALA A 447 1.19 7.25 -25.95
N ASP A 448 1.02 7.01 -24.64
CA ASP A 448 2.02 6.33 -23.81
C ASP A 448 2.33 4.92 -24.33
N LEU A 449 1.31 4.14 -24.66
CA LEU A 449 1.47 2.76 -25.13
C LEU A 449 2.12 2.71 -26.52
N THR A 450 1.85 3.69 -27.39
CA THR A 450 2.59 3.85 -28.64
C THR A 450 4.06 4.17 -28.37
N LYS A 451 4.36 5.01 -27.37
CA LYS A 451 5.76 5.30 -27.01
C LYS A 451 6.49 4.09 -26.42
N ALA A 452 5.81 3.25 -25.65
CA ALA A 452 6.35 1.96 -25.19
C ALA A 452 6.68 1.01 -26.37
N ILE A 453 5.85 1.00 -27.41
CA ILE A 453 6.05 0.21 -28.63
C ILE A 453 7.18 0.77 -29.50
N GLU A 454 7.32 2.09 -29.63
CA GLU A 454 8.47 2.72 -30.31
C GLU A 454 9.81 2.37 -29.65
N LEU A 455 9.83 2.34 -28.31
CA LEU A 455 11.02 2.01 -27.51
C LEU A 455 11.31 0.50 -27.48
N ASN A 456 10.27 -0.35 -27.60
CA ASN A 456 10.41 -1.80 -27.72
C ASN A 456 9.35 -2.39 -28.70
N PRO A 457 9.68 -2.55 -29.99
CA PRO A 457 8.78 -3.12 -31.01
C PRO A 457 8.40 -4.61 -30.81
N ASN A 458 8.95 -5.25 -29.77
CA ASN A 458 8.65 -6.62 -29.36
C ASN A 458 7.96 -6.67 -27.97
N TYR A 459 7.32 -5.58 -27.52
CA TYR A 459 6.62 -5.54 -26.23
C TYR A 459 5.15 -5.97 -26.36
N ALA A 460 4.88 -7.28 -26.30
CA ALA A 460 3.54 -7.86 -26.52
C ALA A 460 2.46 -7.25 -25.59
N GLU A 461 2.79 -7.00 -24.33
CA GLU A 461 1.89 -6.41 -23.34
C GLU A 461 1.47 -4.98 -23.72
N ALA A 462 2.38 -4.18 -24.29
CA ALA A 462 2.09 -2.81 -24.71
C ALA A 462 1.13 -2.79 -25.92
N TYR A 463 1.34 -3.69 -26.90
CA TYR A 463 0.38 -3.91 -27.99
C TYR A 463 -0.99 -4.33 -27.46
N ASN A 464 -1.07 -5.35 -26.60
CA ASN A 464 -2.35 -5.79 -26.03
C ASN A 464 -3.06 -4.69 -25.21
N ASN A 465 -2.32 -3.92 -24.42
CA ASN A 465 -2.87 -2.80 -23.66
C ASN A 465 -3.37 -1.67 -24.58
N ARG A 466 -2.69 -1.42 -25.72
CA ARG A 466 -3.11 -0.40 -26.71
C ARG A 466 -4.33 -0.86 -27.49
N GLY A 467 -4.39 -2.13 -27.88
CA GLY A 467 -5.58 -2.75 -28.48
C GLY A 467 -6.79 -2.61 -27.57
N PHE A 468 -6.63 -2.84 -26.26
CA PHE A 468 -7.72 -2.64 -25.29
C PHE A 468 -8.12 -1.15 -25.15
N ALA A 469 -7.18 -0.21 -25.27
CA ALA A 469 -7.52 1.22 -25.32
C ALA A 469 -8.29 1.59 -26.61
N TYR A 470 -7.93 1.00 -27.76
CA TYR A 470 -8.69 1.15 -29.01
C TYR A 470 -10.09 0.51 -28.95
N SER A 471 -10.23 -0.68 -28.38
CA SER A 471 -11.52 -1.35 -28.15
C SER A 471 -12.47 -0.51 -27.30
N LEU A 472 -11.96 0.09 -26.21
CA LEU A 472 -12.74 1.02 -25.37
C LEU A 472 -13.13 2.32 -26.09
N LYS A 473 -12.41 2.71 -27.15
CA LYS A 473 -12.79 3.76 -28.11
C LYS A 473 -13.62 3.25 -29.31
N LYS A 474 -14.03 1.98 -29.32
CA LYS A 474 -14.74 1.27 -30.41
C LYS A 474 -13.99 1.25 -31.76
N GLN A 475 -12.66 1.32 -31.72
CA GLN A 475 -11.79 1.25 -32.90
C GLN A 475 -11.34 -0.19 -33.15
N TYR A 476 -12.34 -1.06 -33.39
CA TYR A 476 -12.19 -2.52 -33.36
C TYR A 476 -11.11 -3.06 -34.30
N ASP A 477 -10.98 -2.53 -35.52
CA ASP A 477 -9.97 -2.98 -36.49
C ASP A 477 -8.53 -2.75 -35.96
N ARG A 478 -8.28 -1.61 -35.33
CA ARG A 478 -6.97 -1.28 -34.71
C ARG A 478 -6.71 -2.14 -33.48
N ALA A 479 -7.76 -2.47 -32.73
CA ALA A 479 -7.65 -3.40 -31.61
C ALA A 479 -7.24 -4.79 -32.09
N ILE A 480 -7.91 -5.30 -33.15
CA ILE A 480 -7.60 -6.58 -33.79
C ILE A 480 -6.17 -6.60 -34.36
N GLU A 481 -5.70 -5.51 -34.99
CA GLU A 481 -4.32 -5.36 -35.44
C GLU A 481 -3.32 -5.46 -34.27
N ASP A 482 -3.51 -4.67 -33.22
CA ASP A 482 -2.63 -4.65 -32.04
C ASP A 482 -2.59 -6.01 -31.31
N TYR A 483 -3.75 -6.66 -31.08
CA TYR A 483 -3.75 -8.01 -30.48
C TYR A 483 -3.09 -9.04 -31.40
N THR A 484 -3.28 -8.94 -32.72
CA THR A 484 -2.62 -9.83 -33.69
C THR A 484 -1.11 -9.66 -33.65
N ARG A 485 -0.60 -8.43 -33.49
CA ARG A 485 0.82 -8.16 -33.29
C ARG A 485 1.32 -8.67 -31.94
N ALA A 486 0.54 -8.53 -30.86
CA ALA A 486 0.86 -9.11 -29.55
C ALA A 486 0.97 -10.65 -29.60
N ILE A 487 0.04 -11.31 -30.30
CA ILE A 487 0.05 -12.77 -30.55
C ILE A 487 1.26 -13.19 -31.40
N ALA A 488 1.61 -12.41 -32.43
CA ALA A 488 2.78 -12.72 -33.27
C ALA A 488 4.12 -12.61 -32.52
N ILE A 489 4.19 -11.73 -31.51
CA ILE A 489 5.35 -11.60 -30.61
C ILE A 489 5.34 -12.70 -29.54
N ASN A 490 4.18 -13.00 -28.95
CA ASN A 490 4.01 -14.03 -27.93
C ASN A 490 2.83 -14.97 -28.28
N PRO A 491 3.10 -16.09 -29.00
CA PRO A 491 2.08 -17.09 -29.35
C PRO A 491 1.47 -17.86 -28.16
N ARG A 492 1.89 -17.56 -26.92
CA ARG A 492 1.30 -18.09 -25.67
C ARG A 492 0.61 -17.01 -24.83
N TYR A 493 0.24 -15.88 -25.42
CA TYR A 493 -0.47 -14.80 -24.71
C TYR A 493 -1.99 -15.01 -24.75
N ASP A 494 -2.51 -15.79 -23.80
CA ASP A 494 -3.94 -16.13 -23.66
C ASP A 494 -4.87 -14.90 -23.62
N LEU A 495 -4.47 -13.83 -22.92
CA LEU A 495 -5.21 -12.58 -22.86
C LEU A 495 -5.34 -11.90 -24.22
N ALA A 496 -4.31 -11.91 -25.07
CA ALA A 496 -4.37 -11.28 -26.39
C ALA A 496 -5.31 -12.04 -27.35
N TYR A 497 -5.30 -13.38 -27.30
CA TYR A 497 -6.29 -14.21 -27.98
C TYR A 497 -7.71 -13.92 -27.46
N PHE A 498 -7.92 -13.95 -26.14
CA PHE A 498 -9.23 -13.69 -25.54
C PHE A 498 -9.77 -12.30 -25.92
N ASN A 499 -8.94 -11.27 -25.85
CA ASN A 499 -9.35 -9.90 -26.20
C ASN A 499 -9.70 -9.77 -27.69
N ARG A 500 -8.89 -10.34 -28.60
CA ARG A 500 -9.21 -10.34 -30.04
C ARG A 500 -10.50 -11.11 -30.35
N GLY A 501 -10.76 -12.20 -29.61
CA GLY A 501 -12.02 -12.94 -29.67
C GLY A 501 -13.25 -12.15 -29.18
N LEU A 502 -13.08 -11.17 -28.28
CA LEU A 502 -14.14 -10.22 -27.91
C LEU A 502 -14.49 -9.31 -29.08
N GLU A 503 -13.48 -8.70 -29.72
CA GLU A 503 -13.73 -7.79 -30.85
C GLU A 503 -14.38 -8.54 -32.04
N TYR A 504 -13.88 -9.73 -32.39
CA TYR A 504 -14.49 -10.56 -33.44
C TYR A 504 -15.94 -10.92 -33.13
N ARG A 505 -16.26 -11.26 -31.87
CA ARG A 505 -17.66 -11.52 -31.46
C ARG A 505 -18.53 -10.27 -31.62
N ASP A 506 -18.02 -9.10 -31.25
CA ASP A 506 -18.78 -7.84 -31.28
C ASP A 506 -18.94 -7.28 -32.71
N LEU A 507 -18.07 -7.69 -33.63
CA LEU A 507 -18.24 -7.54 -35.08
C LEU A 507 -19.13 -8.64 -35.72
N GLY A 508 -19.60 -9.63 -34.96
CA GLY A 508 -20.42 -10.74 -35.44
C GLY A 508 -19.67 -11.93 -36.06
N ASP A 509 -18.34 -11.88 -36.13
CA ASP A 509 -17.50 -13.00 -36.57
C ASP A 509 -17.31 -14.03 -35.45
N HIS A 510 -18.39 -14.77 -35.19
CA HIS A 510 -18.43 -15.77 -34.13
C HIS A 510 -17.50 -16.96 -34.38
N ASP A 511 -17.14 -17.25 -35.64
CA ASP A 511 -16.22 -18.34 -35.97
C ASP A 511 -14.77 -18.00 -35.60
N LYS A 512 -14.27 -16.80 -35.97
CA LYS A 512 -12.96 -16.33 -35.48
C LYS A 512 -12.95 -16.15 -33.97
N ALA A 513 -14.04 -15.68 -33.38
CA ALA A 513 -14.16 -15.57 -31.92
C ALA A 513 -14.02 -16.95 -31.23
N ILE A 514 -14.71 -17.98 -31.72
CA ILE A 514 -14.59 -19.36 -31.20
C ILE A 514 -13.16 -19.89 -31.35
N GLN A 515 -12.49 -19.63 -32.48
CA GLN A 515 -11.09 -20.01 -32.70
C GLN A 515 -10.16 -19.37 -31.66
N ASP A 516 -10.27 -18.05 -31.46
CA ASP A 516 -9.42 -17.30 -30.53
C ASP A 516 -9.68 -17.67 -29.06
N TYR A 517 -10.94 -17.79 -28.64
CA TYR A 517 -11.24 -18.27 -27.28
C TYR A 517 -10.75 -19.71 -27.06
N THR A 518 -10.85 -20.58 -28.08
CA THR A 518 -10.30 -21.95 -27.99
C THR A 518 -8.78 -21.91 -27.81
N LYS A 519 -8.07 -21.03 -28.53
CA LYS A 519 -6.62 -20.91 -28.37
C LYS A 519 -6.21 -20.34 -27.01
N ALA A 520 -6.96 -19.37 -26.48
CA ALA A 520 -6.78 -18.89 -25.11
C ALA A 520 -6.97 -20.01 -24.08
N LEU A 521 -7.93 -20.92 -24.30
CA LEU A 521 -8.23 -22.06 -23.42
C LEU A 521 -7.23 -23.22 -23.53
N GLU A 522 -6.62 -23.45 -24.70
CA GLU A 522 -5.47 -24.36 -24.84
C GLU A 522 -4.27 -23.89 -24.01
N ILE A 523 -4.03 -22.57 -23.99
CA ILE A 523 -2.94 -21.95 -23.24
C ILE A 523 -3.26 -21.93 -21.73
N ASN A 524 -4.51 -21.61 -21.38
CA ASN A 524 -4.98 -21.45 -20.00
C ASN A 524 -6.34 -22.17 -19.78
N PRO A 525 -6.34 -23.48 -19.46
CA PRO A 525 -7.56 -24.25 -19.20
C PRO A 525 -8.36 -23.85 -17.95
N LYS A 526 -7.94 -22.81 -17.22
CA LYS A 526 -8.66 -22.22 -16.08
C LYS A 526 -9.26 -20.84 -16.39
N PHE A 527 -9.17 -20.36 -17.63
CA PHE A 527 -9.66 -19.04 -18.02
C PHE A 527 -11.20 -19.02 -18.14
N ALA A 528 -11.89 -18.94 -16.99
CA ALA A 528 -13.35 -19.00 -16.87
C ALA A 528 -14.11 -18.01 -17.77
N ALA A 529 -13.56 -16.81 -17.97
CA ALA A 529 -14.16 -15.83 -18.87
C ALA A 529 -14.06 -16.24 -20.35
N ALA A 530 -12.99 -16.90 -20.78
CA ALA A 530 -12.88 -17.40 -22.16
C ALA A 530 -13.94 -18.48 -22.45
N TYR A 531 -14.17 -19.40 -21.50
CA TYR A 531 -15.30 -20.34 -21.58
C TYR A 531 -16.64 -19.61 -21.71
N TYR A 532 -16.96 -18.67 -20.82
CA TYR A 532 -18.26 -17.97 -20.87
C TYR A 532 -18.47 -17.17 -22.17
N ASN A 533 -17.43 -16.50 -22.69
CA ASN A 533 -17.56 -15.74 -23.93
C ASN A 533 -17.59 -16.65 -25.19
N ARG A 534 -16.94 -17.82 -25.16
CA ARG A 534 -17.07 -18.85 -26.19
C ARG A 534 -18.46 -19.49 -26.20
N ALA A 535 -19.07 -19.72 -25.02
CA ALA A 535 -20.47 -20.16 -24.92
C ALA A 535 -21.45 -19.18 -25.59
N ILE A 536 -21.22 -17.87 -25.45
CA ILE A 536 -22.03 -16.83 -26.10
C ILE A 536 -21.86 -16.91 -27.62
N ALA A 537 -20.64 -17.09 -28.14
CA ALA A 537 -20.40 -17.27 -29.57
C ALA A 537 -21.04 -18.57 -30.11
N TYR A 538 -20.93 -19.69 -29.38
CA TYR A 538 -21.62 -20.94 -29.71
C TYR A 538 -23.14 -20.79 -29.74
N TYR A 539 -23.74 -20.04 -28.81
CA TYR A 539 -25.17 -19.72 -28.82
C TYR A 539 -25.59 -18.99 -30.12
N PHE A 540 -24.85 -17.96 -30.56
CA PHE A 540 -25.15 -17.28 -31.82
C PHE A 540 -24.92 -18.17 -33.06
N LYS A 541 -23.95 -19.09 -33.01
CA LYS A 541 -23.77 -20.16 -34.01
C LYS A 541 -24.83 -21.28 -33.95
N LYS A 542 -25.80 -21.20 -33.02
CA LYS A 542 -26.82 -22.23 -32.73
C LYS A 542 -26.26 -23.58 -32.24
N GLN A 543 -25.01 -23.57 -31.78
CA GLN A 543 -24.27 -24.74 -31.26
C GLN A 543 -24.54 -24.91 -29.77
N TYR A 544 -25.80 -25.16 -29.41
CA TYR A 544 -26.27 -25.07 -28.03
C TYR A 544 -25.69 -26.15 -27.09
N HIS A 545 -25.19 -27.27 -27.61
CA HIS A 545 -24.52 -28.29 -26.79
C HIS A 545 -23.21 -27.73 -26.21
N GLN A 546 -22.32 -27.26 -27.10
CA GLN A 546 -21.05 -26.66 -26.74
C GLN A 546 -21.23 -25.40 -25.89
N ALA A 547 -22.29 -24.62 -26.14
CA ALA A 547 -22.64 -23.48 -25.29
C ALA A 547 -22.97 -23.90 -23.85
N TRP A 548 -23.68 -25.02 -23.64
CA TRP A 548 -23.96 -25.54 -22.30
C TRP A 548 -22.73 -26.16 -21.63
N GLU A 549 -21.86 -26.84 -22.37
CA GLU A 549 -20.59 -27.38 -21.85
C GLU A 549 -19.70 -26.25 -21.33
N ASP A 550 -19.53 -25.19 -22.10
CA ASP A 550 -18.73 -24.02 -21.72
C ASP A 550 -19.38 -23.20 -20.59
N VAL A 551 -20.71 -23.08 -20.54
CA VAL A 551 -21.44 -22.48 -19.39
C VAL A 551 -21.15 -23.24 -18.10
N ASN A 552 -21.35 -24.56 -18.12
CA ASN A 552 -21.12 -25.42 -16.95
C ASN A 552 -19.65 -25.34 -16.51
N LYS A 553 -18.72 -25.28 -17.47
CA LYS A 553 -17.30 -25.17 -17.20
C LYS A 553 -16.92 -23.82 -16.61
N ALA A 554 -17.47 -22.71 -17.11
CA ALA A 554 -17.29 -21.38 -16.53
C ALA A 554 -17.83 -21.30 -15.08
N GLN A 555 -18.99 -21.90 -14.83
CA GLN A 555 -19.56 -22.01 -13.48
C GLN A 555 -18.68 -22.82 -12.52
N SER A 556 -18.12 -23.96 -12.96
CA SER A 556 -17.17 -24.75 -12.16
C SER A 556 -15.86 -24.01 -11.84
N LEU A 557 -15.59 -22.90 -12.52
CA LEU A 557 -14.43 -22.02 -12.33
C LEU A 557 -14.82 -20.69 -11.65
N GLY A 558 -16.03 -20.59 -11.10
CA GLY A 558 -16.46 -19.44 -10.28
C GLY A 558 -17.01 -18.23 -11.05
N VAL A 559 -17.20 -18.31 -12.37
CA VAL A 559 -17.97 -17.28 -13.11
C VAL A 559 -19.45 -17.55 -12.97
N THR A 560 -20.22 -16.53 -12.58
CA THR A 560 -21.69 -16.53 -12.64
C THR A 560 -22.14 -16.00 -14.00
N PRO A 561 -22.70 -16.82 -14.91
CA PRO A 561 -23.27 -16.35 -16.17
C PRO A 561 -24.46 -15.41 -15.89
N LYS A 562 -24.71 -14.45 -16.79
CA LYS A 562 -25.92 -13.61 -16.70
C LYS A 562 -27.16 -14.49 -16.89
N GLU A 563 -28.11 -14.45 -15.96
CA GLU A 563 -29.35 -15.23 -16.04
C GLU A 563 -30.16 -14.91 -17.31
N SER A 564 -30.11 -13.66 -17.78
CA SER A 564 -30.71 -13.24 -19.06
C SER A 564 -30.05 -13.82 -20.32
N PHE A 565 -28.88 -14.45 -20.19
CA PHE A 565 -28.28 -15.31 -21.22
C PHE A 565 -28.65 -16.78 -20.99
N LEU A 566 -28.63 -17.27 -19.74
CA LEU A 566 -29.02 -18.64 -19.42
C LEU A 566 -30.46 -18.94 -19.86
N GLU A 567 -31.40 -18.04 -19.58
CA GLU A 567 -32.80 -18.20 -19.98
C GLU A 567 -32.96 -18.23 -21.52
N LYS A 568 -32.22 -17.38 -22.25
CA LYS A 568 -32.18 -17.43 -23.72
C LYS A 568 -31.60 -18.74 -24.25
N LEU A 569 -30.58 -19.27 -23.59
CA LEU A 569 -29.96 -20.54 -23.94
C LEU A 569 -30.88 -21.73 -23.62
N ARG A 570 -31.56 -21.75 -22.46
CA ARG A 570 -32.60 -22.75 -22.13
C ARG A 570 -33.70 -22.80 -23.20
N GLN A 571 -34.27 -21.64 -23.52
CA GLN A 571 -35.35 -21.51 -24.50
C GLN A 571 -34.89 -21.95 -25.90
N ALA A 572 -33.71 -21.54 -26.34
CA ALA A 572 -33.17 -21.92 -27.65
C ALA A 572 -32.73 -23.40 -27.74
N SER A 573 -32.30 -24.00 -26.62
CA SER A 573 -31.88 -25.40 -26.56
C SER A 573 -32.98 -26.38 -26.13
N GLY A 574 -34.22 -25.92 -25.91
CA GLY A 574 -35.33 -26.74 -25.42
C GLY A 574 -35.11 -27.37 -24.03
N ARG A 575 -34.23 -26.80 -23.18
CA ARG A 575 -34.04 -27.31 -21.82
C ARG A 575 -35.07 -26.71 -20.85
N PRO A 576 -35.63 -27.51 -19.91
CA PRO A 576 -36.42 -26.98 -18.79
C PRO A 576 -35.55 -26.13 -17.85
N LYS A 577 -36.18 -25.48 -16.86
CA LYS A 577 -35.56 -24.48 -15.98
C LYS A 577 -34.54 -25.05 -15.00
#